data_AF-A0A7D5GL44-F1
#
_entry.id   AF-A0A7D5GL44-F1
#
_cell.length_a   1.000
_cell.length_b   1.000
_cell.length_c   1.000
_cell.angle_alpha   90.00
_cell.angle_beta   90.00
_cell.angle_gamma   90.00
#
_symmetry.space_group_name_H-M   'P 1'
#
loop_
_entity.id
_entity.type
_entity.pdbx_description
1 polymer ?
#
loop_
_entity_poly.entity_id
_entity_poly.type
_entity_poly.pdbx_seq_one_letter_code
_entity_poly.pdbx_strand_id
1 'polypeptide(L)'
;MLEEDDFSFVAVVSFGSFRETVIAGDEWGTKMERMLVPEASAGSYEDVFHRTGLENEIIEFDRRVGVADRSEQDSIADPRGHRAIGIVYGPTYEGSNYVWTVVPDRYDGFVSVDESEALHPFGKERSETPPETYPCGV
;
A
#
# COMPACT_ATOMS: atom_id res chain seq x y z
N MET A 1 38.14 -15.70 -1.29
CA MET A 1 37.56 -14.36 -1.17
C MET A 1 36.08 -14.59 -1.33
N LEU A 2 35.33 -14.45 -0.25
CA LEU A 2 33.99 -15.01 -0.09
C LEU A 2 33.02 -14.25 -1.00
N GLU A 3 32.36 -14.97 -1.90
CA GLU A 3 31.06 -14.55 -2.42
C GLU A 3 30.08 -14.73 -1.26
N GLU A 4 29.80 -13.65 -0.54
CA GLU A 4 28.60 -13.58 0.29
C GLU A 4 27.42 -13.40 -0.66
N ASP A 5 26.95 -14.51 -1.23
CA ASP A 5 25.57 -14.62 -1.68
C ASP A 5 24.69 -14.53 -0.42
N ASP A 6 24.46 -13.31 0.05
CA ASP A 6 23.47 -13.02 1.08
C ASP A 6 22.09 -13.15 0.42
N PHE A 7 21.63 -14.39 0.24
CA PHE A 7 20.23 -14.67 -0.06
C PHE A 7 19.40 -14.29 1.16
N SER A 8 19.17 -13.00 1.36
CA SER A 8 18.01 -12.57 2.13
C SER A 8 16.78 -13.00 1.33
N PHE A 9 16.12 -14.08 1.78
CA PHE A 9 14.85 -14.57 1.23
C PHE A 9 13.67 -13.64 1.60
N VAL A 10 13.91 -12.33 1.62
CA VAL A 10 12.97 -11.32 2.11
C VAL A 10 12.69 -10.36 0.98
N ALA A 11 11.41 -10.26 0.62
CA ALA A 11 10.91 -9.28 -0.32
C ALA A 11 9.92 -8.36 0.39
N VAL A 12 9.99 -7.07 0.09
CA VAL A 12 9.05 -6.04 0.55
C VAL A 12 8.19 -5.66 -0.64
N VAL A 13 6.90 -6.01 -0.58
CA VAL A 13 5.94 -5.77 -1.66
C VAL A 13 4.96 -4.69 -1.21
N SER A 14 4.76 -3.67 -2.04
CA SER A 14 3.73 -2.66 -1.79
C SER A 14 2.38 -3.05 -2.40
N PHE A 15 1.33 -2.38 -1.94
CA PHE A 15 -0.03 -2.52 -2.44
C PHE A 15 -0.60 -1.14 -2.74
N GLY A 16 -1.38 -1.03 -3.80
CA GLY A 16 -2.15 0.18 -4.06
C GLY A 16 -3.36 -0.08 -4.93
N SER A 17 -4.39 0.72 -4.70
CA SER A 17 -5.69 0.62 -5.35
C SER A 17 -6.01 1.92 -6.10
N PHE A 18 -6.71 1.82 -7.24
CA PHE A 18 -7.19 3.01 -7.94
C PHE A 18 -8.47 3.55 -7.27
N ARG A 19 -9.47 2.70 -7.07
CA ARG A 19 -10.69 2.97 -6.29
C ARG A 19 -10.74 2.08 -5.06
N GLU A 20 -11.16 2.63 -3.93
CA GLU A 20 -11.29 1.82 -2.72
C GLU A 20 -12.35 2.30 -1.73
N THR A 21 -12.74 1.38 -0.86
CA THR A 21 -13.38 1.70 0.42
C THR A 21 -12.51 1.15 1.55
N VAL A 22 -12.43 1.88 2.67
CA VAL A 22 -11.61 1.50 3.83
C VAL A 22 -12.46 1.38 5.09
N ILE A 23 -11.94 0.66 6.09
CA ILE A 23 -12.44 0.72 7.47
C ILE A 23 -11.47 1.59 8.27
N ALA A 24 -11.90 2.79 8.67
CA ALA A 24 -11.06 3.74 9.41
C ALA A 24 -11.91 4.60 10.37
N GLY A 25 -11.27 5.22 11.35
CA GLY A 25 -11.86 6.33 12.11
C GLY A 25 -11.54 7.67 11.42
N ASP A 26 -12.31 8.71 11.72
CA ASP A 26 -12.01 10.09 11.29
C ASP A 26 -10.93 10.75 12.19
N GLU A 27 -10.74 10.23 13.40
CA GLU A 27 -9.68 10.61 14.33
C GLU A 27 -9.28 9.42 15.22
N TRP A 28 -8.23 9.60 16.01
CA TRP A 28 -7.77 8.54 16.91
C TRP A 28 -8.79 8.26 18.02
N GLY A 29 -9.17 6.99 18.17
CA GLY A 29 -10.07 6.54 19.22
C GLY A 29 -11.56 6.67 18.90
N THR A 30 -11.92 7.14 17.70
CA THR A 30 -13.31 7.09 17.24
C THR A 30 -13.70 5.74 16.68
N LYS A 31 -15.00 5.59 16.43
CA LYS A 31 -15.58 4.38 15.87
C LYS A 31 -15.05 4.18 14.44
N MET A 32 -14.66 2.95 14.13
CA MET A 32 -14.34 2.58 12.75
C MET A 32 -15.60 2.59 11.89
N GLU A 33 -15.52 3.24 10.74
CA GLU A 33 -16.60 3.33 9.76
C GLU A 33 -16.10 2.91 8.38
N ARG A 34 -17.03 2.41 7.55
CA ARG A 34 -16.74 2.17 6.14
C ARG A 34 -16.75 3.51 5.42
N MET A 35 -15.61 3.90 4.86
CA MET A 35 -15.41 5.18 4.21
C MET A 35 -15.09 4.98 2.73
N LEU A 36 -15.64 5.84 1.88
CA LEU A 36 -15.27 5.93 0.47
C LEU A 36 -13.98 6.73 0.34
N VAL A 37 -13.03 6.19 -0.41
CA VAL A 37 -11.82 6.91 -0.82
C VAL A 37 -12.02 7.37 -2.26
N PRO A 38 -11.69 8.63 -2.60
CA PRO A 38 -11.69 9.09 -3.99
C PRO A 38 -10.81 8.22 -4.88
N GLU A 39 -11.03 8.31 -6.19
CA GLU A 39 -10.10 7.76 -7.18
C GLU A 39 -8.67 8.25 -6.93
N ALA A 40 -7.69 7.45 -7.33
CA ALA A 40 -6.29 7.80 -7.16
C ALA A 40 -6.00 9.18 -7.76
N SER A 41 -5.19 9.96 -7.04
CA SER A 41 -4.80 11.29 -7.50
C SER A 41 -4.04 11.18 -8.82
N ALA A 42 -4.43 12.01 -9.79
CA ALA A 42 -3.80 12.02 -11.10
C ALA A 42 -2.26 12.11 -11.00
N GLY A 43 -1.56 11.21 -11.68
CA GLY A 43 -0.11 11.09 -11.66
C GLY A 43 0.46 10.34 -10.46
N SER A 44 -0.36 9.80 -9.54
CA SER A 44 0.10 8.83 -8.54
C SER A 44 0.50 7.50 -9.18
N TYR A 45 1.20 6.64 -8.46
CA TYR A 45 1.53 5.30 -8.96
C TYR A 45 0.27 4.50 -9.32
N GLU A 46 -0.75 4.55 -8.46
CA GLU A 46 -2.02 3.85 -8.65
C GLU A 46 -2.76 4.35 -9.90
N ASP A 47 -2.81 5.66 -10.11
CA ASP A 47 -3.39 6.26 -11.33
C ASP A 47 -2.59 5.89 -12.60
N VAL A 48 -1.26 5.86 -12.53
CA VAL A 48 -0.44 5.44 -13.67
C VAL A 48 -0.70 3.98 -14.02
N PHE A 49 -0.71 3.09 -13.03
CA PHE A 49 -0.97 1.67 -13.29
C PHE A 49 -2.34 1.45 -13.92
N HIS A 50 -3.39 2.07 -13.37
CA HIS A 50 -4.73 2.07 -13.94
C HIS A 50 -4.75 2.54 -15.40
N ARG A 51 -4.12 3.68 -15.71
CA ARG A 51 -4.14 4.24 -17.07
C ARG A 51 -3.30 3.44 -18.07
N THR A 52 -2.34 2.66 -17.60
CA THR A 52 -1.46 1.84 -18.44
C THR A 52 -1.98 0.43 -18.69
N GLY A 53 -3.12 0.04 -18.11
CA GLY A 53 -3.63 -1.33 -18.22
C GLY A 53 -2.89 -2.31 -17.30
N LEU A 54 -2.20 -1.81 -16.28
CA LEU A 54 -1.46 -2.60 -15.28
C LEU A 54 -2.24 -2.74 -13.97
N GLU A 55 -3.55 -2.51 -14.01
CA GLU A 55 -4.45 -2.80 -12.90
C GLU A 55 -4.65 -4.31 -12.69
N ASN A 56 -4.71 -4.75 -11.43
CA ASN A 56 -4.86 -6.17 -11.02
C ASN A 56 -3.64 -7.05 -11.35
N GLU A 57 -2.45 -6.47 -11.34
CA GLU A 57 -1.19 -7.14 -11.67
C GLU A 57 -0.18 -7.11 -10.50
N ILE A 58 0.76 -8.05 -10.55
CA ILE A 58 1.97 -8.03 -9.72
C ILE A 58 3.13 -7.52 -10.57
N ILE A 59 3.69 -6.40 -10.17
CA ILE A 59 4.77 -5.71 -10.86
C ILE A 59 6.04 -5.94 -10.05
N GLU A 60 7.01 -6.64 -10.63
CA GLU A 60 8.31 -6.87 -10.01
C GLU A 60 9.29 -5.74 -10.36
N PHE A 61 10.09 -5.32 -9.39
CA PHE A 61 11.14 -4.33 -9.59
C PHE A 61 12.52 -4.95 -9.47
N ASP A 62 13.36 -4.77 -10.49
CA ASP A 62 14.77 -5.13 -10.37
C ASP A 62 15.53 -4.07 -9.56
N ARG A 63 15.85 -4.38 -8.31
CA ARG A 63 16.61 -3.51 -7.41
C ARG A 63 18.11 -3.51 -7.67
N ARG A 64 18.62 -4.40 -8.53
CA ARG A 64 20.02 -4.33 -8.98
C ARG A 64 20.24 -3.14 -9.91
N VAL A 65 19.16 -2.61 -10.49
CA VAL A 65 19.19 -1.39 -11.31
C VAL A 65 18.68 -0.23 -10.44
N GLY A 66 19.62 0.50 -9.83
CA GLY A 66 19.30 1.73 -9.11
C GLY A 66 18.82 2.82 -10.08
N VAL A 67 18.14 3.85 -9.58
CA VAL A 67 17.61 4.95 -10.42
C VAL A 67 18.67 5.57 -11.34
N ALA A 68 19.91 5.67 -10.88
CA ALA A 68 21.02 6.23 -11.67
C ALA A 68 21.42 5.34 -12.86
N ASP A 69 21.12 4.04 -12.80
CA ASP A 69 21.44 3.04 -13.82
C ASP A 69 20.22 2.74 -14.73
N ARG A 70 19.04 3.25 -14.38
CA ARG A 70 17.83 3.15 -15.21
C ARG A 70 17.92 4.14 -16.36
N SER A 71 17.51 3.70 -17.56
CA SER A 71 17.46 4.59 -18.72
C SER A 71 16.54 5.78 -18.44
N GLU A 72 16.82 6.95 -19.02
CA GLU A 72 15.90 8.11 -18.96
C GLU A 72 14.49 7.82 -19.51
N GLN A 73 14.29 6.67 -20.16
CA GLN A 73 13.01 6.18 -20.64
C GLN A 73 12.24 5.33 -19.60
N ASP A 74 12.82 5.04 -18.44
CA ASP A 74 12.21 4.21 -17.40
C ASP A 74 11.26 5.04 -16.51
N SER A 75 10.07 5.31 -17.03
CA SER A 75 9.08 6.15 -16.35
C SER A 75 8.63 5.58 -15.00
N ILE A 76 8.86 4.29 -14.70
CA ILE A 76 8.49 3.70 -13.40
C ILE A 76 9.27 4.31 -12.24
N ALA A 77 10.45 4.87 -12.52
CA ALA A 77 11.32 5.46 -11.50
C ALA A 77 11.04 6.95 -11.25
N ASP A 78 10.09 7.58 -11.97
CA ASP A 78 9.78 8.97 -11.67
C ASP A 78 9.15 9.09 -10.27
N PRO A 79 9.58 10.08 -9.47
CA PRO A 79 8.94 10.35 -8.20
C PRO A 79 7.45 10.68 -8.39
N ARG A 80 6.58 9.99 -7.65
CA ARG A 80 5.13 10.19 -7.67
C ARG A 80 4.55 10.04 -6.27
N GLY A 81 3.31 10.48 -6.10
CA GLY A 81 2.55 10.13 -4.90
C GLY A 81 2.26 8.63 -4.88
N HIS A 82 2.43 8.01 -3.72
CA HIS A 82 1.94 6.67 -3.41
C HIS A 82 1.03 6.79 -2.19
N ARG A 83 -0.21 6.30 -2.31
CA ARG A 83 -1.24 6.48 -1.29
C ARG A 83 -0.96 5.56 -0.08
N ALA A 84 -1.10 6.12 1.11
CA ALA A 84 -0.91 5.43 2.38
C ALA A 84 -2.02 5.86 3.35
N ILE A 85 -3.02 4.99 3.52
CA ILE A 85 -4.13 5.17 4.46
C ILE A 85 -3.93 4.21 5.63
N GLY A 86 -3.90 4.76 6.84
CA GLY A 86 -3.78 3.99 8.07
C GLY A 86 -5.14 3.73 8.72
N ILE A 87 -5.15 3.68 10.06
CA ILE A 87 -6.39 3.50 10.83
C ILE A 87 -7.23 4.77 10.97
N VAL A 88 -6.68 5.92 10.57
CA VAL A 88 -7.39 7.20 10.52
C VAL A 88 -7.43 7.67 9.07
N TYR A 89 -8.62 8.04 8.61
CA TYR A 89 -8.86 8.55 7.26
C TYR A 89 -9.82 9.74 7.30
N GLY A 90 -9.33 10.90 6.84
CA GLY A 90 -10.12 12.11 6.71
C GLY A 90 -10.28 12.50 5.23
N PRO A 91 -11.46 12.29 4.60
CA PRO A 91 -11.64 12.54 3.17
C PRO A 91 -11.43 14.01 2.77
N THR A 92 -11.61 14.95 3.71
CA THR A 92 -11.38 16.38 3.50
C THR A 92 -9.91 16.71 3.19
N TYR A 93 -8.97 15.85 3.59
CA TYR A 93 -7.52 16.07 3.45
C TYR A 93 -6.85 14.93 2.68
N GLU A 94 -7.47 14.46 1.60
CA GLU A 94 -6.97 13.30 0.84
C GLU A 94 -5.50 13.42 0.41
N GLY A 95 -5.05 14.64 0.05
CA GLY A 95 -3.66 14.88 -0.36
C GLY A 95 -2.61 14.54 0.69
N SER A 96 -2.94 14.55 2.00
CA SER A 96 -1.99 14.17 3.04
C SER A 96 -1.73 12.67 3.12
N ASN A 97 -2.56 11.86 2.47
CA ASN A 97 -2.37 10.41 2.40
C ASN A 97 -1.37 10.02 1.30
N TYR A 98 -0.87 10.95 0.49
CA TYR A 98 0.11 10.64 -0.56
C TYR A 98 1.53 10.92 -0.08
N VAL A 99 2.34 9.87 -0.10
CA VAL A 99 3.78 9.97 0.18
C VAL A 99 4.52 10.10 -1.14
N TRP A 100 5.25 11.20 -1.31
CA TRP A 100 6.10 11.40 -2.48
C TRP A 100 7.26 10.39 -2.45
N THR A 101 7.36 9.54 -3.47
CA THR A 101 8.25 8.39 -3.41
C THR A 101 8.68 7.89 -4.79
N VAL A 102 9.74 7.09 -4.80
CA VAL A 102 10.14 6.25 -5.94
C VAL A 102 9.89 4.81 -5.50
N VAL A 103 8.80 4.21 -6.00
CA VAL A 103 8.35 2.87 -5.53
C VAL A 103 9.42 1.79 -5.76
N PRO A 104 10.09 1.70 -6.93
CA PRO A 104 11.15 0.71 -7.17
C PRO A 104 12.35 0.81 -6.23
N ASP A 105 12.58 1.96 -5.59
CA ASP A 105 13.69 2.13 -4.63
C ASP A 105 13.33 1.58 -3.25
N ARG A 106 12.04 1.51 -2.92
CA ARG A 106 11.54 1.13 -1.60
C ARG A 106 11.08 -0.31 -1.52
N TYR A 107 10.58 -0.85 -2.63
CA TYR A 107 9.92 -2.14 -2.68
C TYR A 107 10.54 -3.01 -3.77
N ASP A 108 10.50 -4.33 -3.56
CA ASP A 108 10.90 -5.34 -4.54
C ASP A 108 9.76 -5.62 -5.55
N GLY A 109 8.54 -5.20 -5.24
CA GLY A 109 7.41 -5.27 -6.15
C GLY A 109 6.20 -4.48 -5.68
N PHE A 110 5.18 -4.45 -6.52
CA PHE A 110 3.92 -3.75 -6.30
C PHE A 110 2.74 -4.61 -6.74
N VAL A 111 1.74 -4.77 -5.88
CA VAL A 111 0.45 -5.35 -6.25
C VAL A 111 -0.51 -4.20 -6.55
N SER A 112 -0.86 -4.04 -7.82
CA SER A 112 -1.86 -3.09 -8.26
C SER A 112 -3.22 -3.75 -8.25
N VAL A 113 -4.22 -3.10 -7.66
CA VAL A 113 -5.62 -3.53 -7.68
C VAL A 113 -6.44 -2.39 -8.26
N ASP A 114 -7.35 -2.67 -9.19
CA ASP A 114 -8.16 -1.58 -9.74
C ASP A 114 -9.16 -1.05 -8.71
N GLU A 115 -9.93 -1.98 -8.14
CA GLU A 115 -10.98 -1.68 -7.18
C GLU A 115 -10.82 -2.59 -5.96
N SER A 116 -10.77 -2.00 -4.76
CA SER A 116 -10.76 -2.73 -3.50
C SER A 116 -11.93 -2.35 -2.61
N GLU A 117 -12.36 -3.30 -1.77
CA GLU A 117 -13.45 -3.09 -0.83
C GLU A 117 -12.98 -3.20 0.62
N ALA A 118 -13.64 -2.40 1.47
CA ALA A 118 -13.43 -2.39 2.90
C ALA A 118 -13.67 -3.80 3.45
N LEU A 119 -12.71 -4.28 4.26
CA LEU A 119 -12.83 -5.59 4.90
C LEU A 119 -14.12 -5.70 5.72
N HIS A 120 -14.71 -6.89 5.73
CA HIS A 120 -15.85 -7.21 6.57
C HIS A 120 -15.35 -7.64 7.96
N PRO A 121 -15.45 -6.79 9.00
CA PRO A 121 -15.01 -7.19 10.32
C PRO A 121 -15.88 -8.34 10.82
N PHE A 122 -15.26 -9.42 11.29
CA PHE A 122 -15.96 -10.41 12.10
C PHE A 122 -16.53 -9.73 13.35
N GLY A 123 -17.72 -10.15 13.77
CA GLY A 123 -18.33 -9.63 15.00
C GLY A 123 -17.34 -9.76 16.16
N LYS A 124 -17.02 -8.64 16.83
CA LYS A 124 -16.20 -8.69 18.04
C LYS A 124 -17.03 -9.37 19.13
N GLU A 125 -16.80 -10.66 19.37
CA GLU A 125 -17.25 -11.30 20.61
C GLU A 125 -16.49 -10.65 21.75
N ARG A 126 -17.12 -9.68 22.40
CA ARG A 126 -16.61 -9.08 23.61
C ARG A 126 -16.87 -10.04 24.76
N SER A 127 -16.02 -11.04 24.91
CA SER A 127 -16.00 -11.89 26.11
C SER A 127 -15.54 -11.06 27.31
N GLU A 128 -16.27 -11.14 28.43
CA GLU A 128 -15.82 -10.58 29.72
C GLU A 128 -14.63 -11.36 30.29
N THR A 129 -14.41 -12.58 29.79
CA THR A 129 -13.25 -13.41 30.14
C THR A 129 -12.16 -13.19 29.10
N PRO A 130 -10.91 -12.87 29.50
CA PRO A 130 -9.80 -12.81 28.57
C PRO A 130 -9.72 -14.12 27.76
N PRO A 131 -9.34 -14.06 26.47
CA PRO A 131 -9.06 -15.28 25.70
C PRO A 131 -8.06 -16.16 26.46
N GLU A 132 -8.17 -17.48 26.33
CA GLU A 132 -7.22 -18.43 26.94
C GLU A 132 -5.76 -18.14 26.53
N THR A 133 -5.58 -17.48 25.40
CA THR A 133 -4.28 -17.09 24.85
C THR A 133 -3.69 -15.83 25.49
N TYR A 134 -4.38 -15.12 26.39
CA TYR A 134 -3.82 -13.94 27.04
C TYR A 134 -2.53 -14.27 27.86
N PRO A 135 -1.44 -13.48 27.75
CA PRO A 135 -1.33 -12.15 27.13
C PRO A 135 -1.00 -12.12 25.63
N CYS A 136 -0.88 -13.25 24.93
CA CYS A 136 -0.51 -13.32 23.51
C CYS A 136 -1.46 -14.19 22.69
N GLY A 137 -2.28 -13.56 21.85
CA GLY A 137 -3.13 -14.25 20.88
C GLY A 137 -2.37 -14.70 19.62
N VAL A 138 -2.88 -15.73 18.96
CA VAL A 138 -2.69 -15.95 17.51
C VAL A 138 -3.90 -15.43 16.75
#